data_AF-A0A0K2TI82-F1
#
_entry.id   AF-A0A0K2TI82-F1
#
_cell.length_a   1.000
_cell.length_b   1.000
_cell.length_c   1.000
_cell.angle_alpha   90.00
_cell.angle_beta   90.00
_cell.angle_gamma   90.00
#
_symmetry.space_group_name_H-M   'P 1'
#
loop_
_entity.id
_entity.type
_entity.pdbx_description
1 polymer ?
#
loop_
_entity_poly.entity_id
_entity_poly.type
_entity_poly.pdbx_seq_one_letter_code
_entity_poly.pdbx_strand_id
1 'polypeptide(L)'
;MDSNYNFNACLDRKIHQKLMKIFQCSVPFVRDTDVICISKNKSFQKNLMQLYNRYYKLKQIVLCGPPCSTLDIFSGMPHRSVHKDPHQSYMKLYMKTTIRVKTSIIDYSADTMLGEIGGSTGLLLGISLMKSGIKIKRWIMGNEDE
;
A
#
# COMPACT_ATOMS: atom_id res chain seq x y z
N MET A 1 4.83 -9.11 9.78
CA MET A 1 5.07 -7.72 9.32
C MET A 1 5.20 -6.86 10.56
N ASP A 2 6.30 -6.12 10.70
CA ASP A 2 6.65 -5.42 11.94
C ASP A 2 5.66 -4.29 12.26
N SER A 3 5.12 -4.28 13.48
CA SER A 3 4.20 -3.23 13.96
C SER A 3 4.87 -1.85 14.10
N ASN A 4 6.19 -1.76 13.91
CA ASN A 4 6.99 -0.54 14.06
C ASN A 4 7.48 0.04 12.71
N TYR A 5 6.89 -0.35 11.58
CA TYR A 5 7.28 0.21 10.28
C TYR A 5 6.82 1.67 10.15
N ASN A 6 7.75 2.60 10.36
CA ASN A 6 7.55 4.03 10.11
C ASN A 6 8.04 4.39 8.69
N PHE A 7 7.09 4.61 7.78
CA PHE A 7 7.36 4.94 6.38
C PHE A 7 8.23 6.19 6.24
N ASN A 8 7.98 7.23 7.03
CA ASN A 8 8.75 8.48 6.98
C ASN A 8 10.20 8.25 7.42
N ALA A 9 10.42 7.46 8.48
CA ALA A 9 11.76 7.11 8.92
C ALA A 9 12.50 6.27 7.87
N CYS A 10 11.82 5.34 7.19
CA CYS A 10 12.39 4.62 6.05
C CYS A 10 12.82 5.58 4.94
N LEU A 11 11.94 6.51 4.57
CA LEU A 11 12.16 7.45 3.48
C LEU A 11 13.36 8.36 3.79
N ASP A 12 13.37 8.96 4.99
CA ASP A 12 14.45 9.83 5.46
C ASP A 12 15.80 9.10 5.43
N ARG A 13 15.86 7.88 5.99
CA ARG A 13 17.08 7.07 6.00
C ARG A 13 17.56 6.72 4.59
N LYS A 14 16.66 6.35 3.68
CA LYS A 14 17.02 5.99 2.30
C LYS A 14 17.47 7.21 1.50
N ILE A 15 16.81 8.36 1.68
CA ILE A 15 17.22 9.62 1.05
C ILE A 15 18.58 10.04 1.59
N HIS A 16 18.77 10.01 2.91
CA HIS A 16 20.05 10.28 3.56
C HIS A 16 21.19 9.45 2.97
N GLN A 17 21.02 8.11 2.92
CA GLN A 17 22.01 7.20 2.33
C GLN A 17 22.35 7.54 0.87
N LYS A 18 21.36 7.96 0.07
CA LYS A 18 21.59 8.35 -1.34
C LYS A 18 22.33 9.68 -1.45
N LEU A 19 21.98 10.67 -0.63
CA LEU A 19 22.64 11.97 -0.63
C LEU A 19 24.08 11.84 -0.12
N MET A 20 24.32 11.11 0.96
CA MET A 20 25.67 10.84 1.47
C MET A 20 26.55 10.14 0.44
N LYS A 21 26.01 9.19 -0.33
CA LYS A 21 26.78 8.50 -1.37
C LYS A 21 27.26 9.43 -2.50
N ILE A 22 26.51 10.48 -2.81
CA ILE A 22 26.78 11.34 -3.98
C ILE A 22 27.48 12.64 -3.57
N PHE A 23 27.02 13.26 -2.50
CA PHE A 23 27.47 14.57 -2.04
C PHE A 23 28.25 14.54 -0.74
N GLN A 24 28.35 13.38 -0.06
CA GLN A 24 28.99 13.21 1.26
C GLN A 24 28.40 14.10 2.37
N CYS A 25 27.23 14.66 2.12
CA CYS A 25 26.49 15.48 3.07
C CYS A 25 24.99 15.35 2.78
N SER A 26 24.17 15.79 3.72
CA SER A 26 22.73 15.74 3.63
C SER A 26 22.09 17.12 3.77
N VAL A 27 20.80 17.17 3.51
CA VAL A 27 19.97 18.36 3.64
C VAL A 27 19.40 18.47 5.05
N PRO A 28 19.16 19.69 5.58
CA PRO A 28 18.82 19.89 6.99
C PRO A 28 17.42 19.40 7.39
N PHE A 29 16.57 19.08 6.42
CA PHE A 29 15.19 18.64 6.66
C PHE A 29 15.04 17.11 6.67
N VAL A 30 16.12 16.36 6.47
CA VAL A 30 16.14 14.90 6.65
C VAL A 30 16.55 14.60 8.09
N ARG A 31 15.80 13.71 8.76
CA ARG A 31 16.12 13.27 10.14
C ARG A 31 17.42 12.47 10.19
N ASP A 32 18.07 12.48 11.35
CA ASP A 32 19.30 11.73 11.64
C ASP A 32 20.45 12.05 10.67
N THR A 33 20.77 13.35 10.54
CA THR A 33 21.85 13.82 9.67
C THR A 33 23.08 14.21 10.48
N ASP A 34 24.14 13.42 10.35
CA ASP A 34 25.42 13.71 11.01
C ASP A 34 26.20 14.84 10.31
N VAL A 35 25.98 15.02 9.00
CA VAL A 35 26.70 15.99 8.16
C VAL A 35 25.74 16.76 7.27
N ILE A 36 25.61 18.08 7.51
CA ILE A 36 24.76 18.98 6.73
C ILE A 36 25.58 19.68 5.65
N CYS A 37 25.06 19.75 4.43
CA CYS A 37 25.71 20.44 3.31
C CYS A 37 25.74 21.97 3.54
N ILE A 38 26.90 22.52 3.91
CA ILE A 38 27.14 23.96 3.98
C ILE A 38 27.98 24.38 2.76
N SER A 39 27.33 24.83 1.69
CA SER A 39 28.01 25.30 0.48
C SER A 39 27.48 26.66 0.06
N LYS A 40 28.39 27.58 -0.28
CA LYS A 40 28.05 28.88 -0.87
C LYS A 40 27.78 28.79 -2.38
N ASN A 41 28.04 27.63 -3.00
CA ASN A 41 27.83 27.43 -4.42
C ASN A 41 26.34 27.19 -4.73
N LYS A 42 25.70 28.15 -5.41
CA LYS A 42 24.30 28.06 -5.81
C LYS A 42 24.00 26.88 -6.74
N SER A 43 24.93 26.53 -7.64
CA SER A 43 24.76 25.39 -8.55
C SER A 43 24.72 24.07 -7.80
N PHE A 44 25.62 23.92 -6.81
CA PHE A 44 25.64 22.77 -5.92
C PHE A 44 24.32 22.63 -5.14
N GLN A 45 23.86 23.71 -4.51
CA GLN A 45 22.59 23.71 -3.77
C GLN A 45 21.39 23.36 -4.66
N LYS A 46 21.34 23.91 -5.89
CA LYS A 46 20.27 23.61 -6.85
C LYS A 46 20.26 22.13 -7.22
N ASN A 47 21.42 21.54 -7.50
CA ASN A 47 21.54 20.13 -7.86
C ASN A 47 21.17 19.21 -6.68
N LEU A 48 21.64 19.54 -5.48
CA LEU A 48 21.29 18.85 -4.24
C LEU A 48 19.77 18.86 -4.01
N MET A 49 19.15 20.04 -4.10
CA MET A 49 17.70 20.20 -3.93
C MET A 49 16.90 19.50 -5.01
N GLN A 50 17.36 19.54 -6.26
CA GLN A 50 16.69 18.85 -7.36
C GLN A 50 16.72 17.34 -7.16
N LEU A 51 17.87 16.79 -6.71
CA LEU A 51 17.98 15.37 -6.45
C LEU A 51 17.15 14.94 -5.24
N TYR A 52 17.19 15.71 -4.15
CA TYR A 52 16.32 15.51 -3.00
C TYR A 52 14.83 15.50 -3.41
N ASN A 53 14.38 16.53 -4.12
CA ASN A 53 13.00 16.64 -4.59
C ASN A 53 12.61 15.48 -5.51
N ARG A 54 13.55 14.99 -6.33
CA ARG A 54 13.31 13.83 -7.21
C ARG A 54 13.03 12.57 -6.40
N TYR A 55 13.83 12.29 -5.38
CA TYR A 55 13.61 11.12 -4.52
C TYR A 55 12.36 11.28 -3.66
N TYR A 56 12.18 12.46 -3.06
CA TYR A 56 11.07 12.74 -2.19
C TYR A 56 9.73 12.79 -2.93
N LYS A 57 9.63 13.25 -4.19
CA LYS A 57 8.33 13.34 -4.88
C LYS A 57 8.02 12.14 -5.78
N LEU A 58 9.02 11.61 -6.48
CA LEU A 58 8.77 10.67 -7.58
C LEU A 58 9.10 9.22 -7.24
N LYS A 59 9.87 8.97 -6.16
CA LYS A 59 10.42 7.63 -5.88
C LYS A 59 10.17 7.13 -4.45
N GLN A 60 9.21 7.70 -3.73
CA GLN A 60 8.94 7.27 -2.35
C GLN A 60 8.59 5.78 -2.25
N ILE A 61 7.63 5.33 -3.06
CA ILE A 61 7.14 3.94 -3.08
C ILE A 61 8.22 2.95 -3.56
N VAL A 62 9.13 3.41 -4.42
CA VAL A 62 10.24 2.57 -4.93
C VAL A 62 11.34 2.44 -3.88
N LEU A 63 11.56 3.48 -3.06
CA LEU A 63 12.57 3.48 -2.01
C LEU A 63 12.10 2.72 -0.76
N CYS A 64 10.81 2.84 -0.44
CA CYS A 64 10.17 2.25 0.72
C CYS A 64 8.84 1.65 0.28
N GLY A 65 8.59 0.38 0.63
CA GLY A 65 7.32 -0.27 0.32
C GLY A 65 6.13 0.52 0.89
N PRO A 66 4.95 0.46 0.23
CA PRO A 66 3.79 1.21 0.67
C PRO A 66 3.40 0.78 2.10
N PRO A 67 3.04 1.73 2.98
CA PRO A 67 2.57 1.37 4.30
C PRO A 67 1.21 0.67 4.22
N CYS A 68 0.95 -0.27 5.14
CA CYS A 68 -0.33 -0.99 5.21
C CYS A 68 -1.51 -0.10 5.64
N SER A 69 -1.24 1.08 6.19
CA SER A 69 -2.25 2.04 6.63
C SER A 69 -1.83 3.45 6.25
N THR A 70 -2.71 4.17 5.58
CA THR A 70 -2.51 5.56 5.16
C THR A 70 -3.65 6.43 5.67
N LEU A 71 -3.34 7.69 5.95
CA LEU A 71 -4.32 8.72 6.27
C LEU A 71 -4.25 9.81 5.20
N ASP A 72 -5.32 9.94 4.43
CA ASP A 72 -5.43 11.00 3.43
C ASP A 72 -6.20 12.19 4.02
N ILE A 73 -5.52 13.33 4.14
CA ILE A 73 -6.11 14.58 4.64
C ILE A 73 -6.39 15.49 3.44
N PHE A 74 -7.68 15.73 3.17
CA PHE A 74 -8.10 16.66 2.13
C PHE A 74 -8.19 18.07 2.72
N SER A 75 -7.23 18.93 2.38
CA SER A 75 -7.35 20.36 2.67
C SER A 75 -8.30 21.00 1.68
N GLY A 76 -9.31 21.71 2.19
CA GLY A 76 -10.23 22.50 1.37
C GLY A 76 -9.55 23.70 0.69
N MET A 77 -10.31 24.42 -0.12
CA MET A 77 -9.83 25.64 -0.78
C MET A 77 -9.49 26.72 0.26
N PRO A 78 -8.39 27.46 0.07
CA PRO A 78 -8.05 28.58 0.96
C PRO A 78 -9.16 29.62 0.90
N HIS A 79 -9.63 30.06 2.06
CA HIS A 79 -10.61 31.13 2.14
C HIS A 79 -9.91 32.47 1.85
N ARG A 80 -10.29 33.14 0.77
CA ARG A 80 -9.79 34.49 0.46
C ARG A 80 -10.55 35.51 1.31
N SER A 81 -10.18 35.65 2.57
CA SER A 81 -10.63 36.79 3.38
C SER A 81 -9.92 38.04 2.87
N VAL A 82 -10.66 39.10 2.55
CA VAL A 82 -10.09 40.44 2.34
C VAL A 82 -9.77 41.00 3.73
N HIS A 83 -8.56 40.76 4.23
CA HIS A 83 -8.08 41.42 5.44
C HIS A 83 -7.29 42.67 5.07
N LYS A 84 -7.60 43.77 5.77
CA LYS A 84 -7.00 45.09 5.52
C LYS A 84 -5.58 45.22 6.10
N ASP A 85 -5.18 44.33 7.02
CA ASP A 85 -3.87 44.35 7.66
C ASP A 85 -2.93 43.31 7.03
N PRO A 86 -1.82 43.75 6.37
CA PRO A 86 -0.85 42.85 5.75
C PRO A 86 0.04 42.10 6.76
N HIS A 87 0.01 42.45 8.05
CA HIS A 87 0.87 41.84 9.08
C HIS A 87 0.22 40.70 9.85
N GLN A 88 -1.04 40.37 9.54
CA GLN A 88 -1.78 39.31 10.24
C GLN A 88 -2.18 38.19 9.28
N SER A 89 -1.91 36.95 9.70
CA SER A 89 -2.39 35.76 9.01
C SER A 89 -3.27 34.94 9.95
N TYR A 90 -4.38 34.45 9.42
CA TYR A 90 -5.35 33.65 10.17
C TYR A 90 -5.47 32.28 9.50
N MET A 91 -5.43 31.23 10.31
CA MET A 91 -5.61 29.85 9.85
C MET A 91 -6.88 29.30 10.46
N LYS A 92 -7.82 28.90 9.60
CA LYS A 92 -9.06 28.27 10.03
C LYS A 92 -9.08 26.82 9.57
N LEU A 93 -9.02 25.92 10.54
CA LEU A 93 -9.09 24.48 10.32
C LEU A 93 -10.51 24.00 10.55
N TYR A 94 -11.08 23.31 9.57
CA TYR A 94 -12.36 22.64 9.70
C TYR A 94 -12.14 21.14 9.57
N MET A 95 -12.55 20.39 10.58
CA MET A 95 -12.57 18.93 10.53
C MET A 95 -13.97 18.47 10.14
N LYS A 96 -14.06 17.60 9.14
CA LYS A 96 -15.32 16.96 8.80
C LYS A 96 -15.65 15.93 9.88
N THR A 97 -16.92 15.87 10.28
CA THR A 97 -17.41 14.91 11.29
C THR A 97 -17.34 13.45 10.84
N THR A 98 -17.30 13.21 9.53
CA THR A 98 -17.27 11.85 8.96
C THR A 98 -15.87 11.48 8.50
N ILE A 99 -15.35 10.36 9.02
CA ILE A 99 -14.12 9.72 8.55
C ILE A 99 -14.51 8.58 7.62
N ARG A 100 -13.92 8.53 6.42
CA ARG A 100 -14.08 7.41 5.48
C ARG A 100 -12.93 6.43 5.70
N VAL A 101 -13.25 5.25 6.21
CA VAL A 101 -12.28 4.16 6.37
C VAL A 101 -12.41 3.24 5.16
N LYS A 102 -11.28 2.97 4.48
CA LYS A 102 -11.20 1.99 3.40
C LYS A 102 -10.29 0.86 3.85
N THR A 103 -10.82 -0.35 3.88
CA THR A 103 -10.08 -1.57 4.23
C THR A 103 -10.03 -2.48 3.01
N SER A 104 -8.85 -3.00 2.68
CA SER A 104 -8.74 -4.09 1.70
C SER A 104 -8.77 -5.39 2.47
N ILE A 105 -9.80 -6.20 2.21
CA ILE A 105 -9.94 -7.56 2.71
C ILE A 105 -9.63 -8.53 1.57
N ILE A 106 -8.96 -9.63 1.88
CA ILE A 106 -8.71 -10.71 0.92
C ILE A 106 -9.89 -11.66 1.06
N ASP A 107 -10.86 -11.56 0.17
CA ASP A 107 -12.10 -12.35 0.23
C ASP A 107 -11.92 -13.81 -0.22
N TYR A 108 -10.76 -14.13 -0.82
CA TYR A 108 -10.50 -15.44 -1.40
C TYR A 108 -9.25 -16.06 -0.75
N SER A 109 -9.47 -16.99 0.17
CA SER A 109 -8.43 -17.78 0.82
C SER A 109 -8.18 -19.09 0.07
N ALA A 110 -7.00 -19.68 0.25
CA ALA A 110 -6.69 -20.99 -0.33
C ALA A 110 -7.68 -22.07 0.14
N ASP A 111 -8.18 -21.94 1.37
CA ASP A 111 -9.16 -22.86 1.95
C ASP A 111 -10.50 -22.80 1.22
N THR A 112 -10.99 -21.59 0.91
CA THR A 112 -12.19 -21.39 0.09
C THR A 112 -12.00 -21.92 -1.34
N MET A 113 -10.83 -21.71 -1.94
CA MET A 113 -10.52 -22.22 -3.28
C MET A 113 -10.49 -23.76 -3.32
N LEU A 114 -9.84 -24.40 -2.34
CA LEU A 114 -9.80 -25.85 -2.23
C LEU A 114 -11.18 -26.44 -1.92
N GLY A 115 -11.99 -25.75 -1.11
CA GLY A 115 -13.38 -26.12 -0.84
C GLY A 115 -14.23 -26.11 -2.11
N GLU A 116 -14.12 -25.08 -2.94
CA GLU A 116 -14.89 -24.94 -4.18
C GLU A 116 -14.48 -25.99 -5.23
N ILE A 117 -13.17 -26.20 -5.43
CA ILE A 117 -12.65 -27.23 -6.34
C ILE A 117 -13.01 -28.63 -5.82
N GLY A 118 -12.78 -28.88 -4.53
CA GLY A 118 -13.07 -30.16 -3.89
C GLY A 118 -14.56 -30.51 -3.94
N GLY A 119 -15.43 -29.54 -3.66
CA GLY A 119 -16.89 -29.71 -3.74
C GLY A 119 -17.36 -30.02 -5.15
N SER A 120 -16.86 -29.28 -6.15
CA SER A 120 -17.23 -29.49 -7.56
C SER A 120 -16.75 -30.85 -8.07
N THR A 121 -15.53 -31.24 -7.72
CA THR A 121 -14.95 -32.53 -8.12
C THR A 121 -15.64 -33.69 -7.41
N GLY A 122 -15.95 -33.54 -6.12
CA GLY A 122 -16.66 -34.54 -5.32
C GLY A 122 -18.09 -34.78 -5.80
N LEU A 123 -18.80 -33.73 -6.22
CA LEU A 123 -20.15 -33.85 -6.78
C LEU A 123 -20.15 -34.64 -8.10
N LEU A 124 -19.20 -34.35 -9.00
CA LEU A 124 -19.06 -35.06 -10.27
C LEU A 124 -18.69 -36.53 -10.07
N LEU A 125 -17.77 -36.82 -9.13
CA LEU A 125 -17.43 -38.19 -8.77
C LEU A 125 -18.61 -38.92 -8.14
N GLY A 126 -19.39 -38.26 -7.28
CA GLY A 126 -20.60 -38.82 -6.66
C GLY A 126 -21.65 -39.24 -7.70
N ILE A 127 -21.95 -38.36 -8.67
CA ILE A 127 -22.89 -38.66 -9.76
C ILE A 127 -22.36 -39.82 -10.63
N SER A 128 -21.06 -39.83 -10.92
CA SER A 128 -20.41 -40.89 -11.70
C SER A 128 -20.51 -42.27 -11.02
N LEU A 129 -20.29 -42.31 -9.70
CA LEU A 129 -20.43 -43.53 -8.89
C LEU A 129 -21.88 -44.00 -8.80
N MET A 130 -22.85 -43.11 -8.62
CA MET A 130 -24.27 -43.49 -8.63
C MET A 130 -24.68 -44.11 -9.97
N LYS A 131 -24.21 -43.54 -11.09
CA LYS A 131 -24.52 -44.05 -12.43
C LYS A 131 -23.92 -45.43 -12.69
N SER A 132 -22.72 -45.69 -12.21
CA SER A 132 -22.06 -46.99 -12.30
C SER A 132 -22.67 -48.03 -11.35
N GLY A 133 -23.02 -47.63 -10.13
CA GLY A 133 -23.70 -48.50 -9.15
C GLY A 133 -25.10 -48.93 -9.60
N ILE A 134 -25.87 -48.04 -10.24
CA ILE A 134 -27.19 -48.38 -10.82
C ILE A 134 -27.06 -49.37 -11.98
N LYS A 135 -26.02 -49.25 -12.82
CA LYS A 135 -25.74 -50.22 -13.88
C LYS A 135 -25.40 -51.61 -13.33
N ILE A 136 -24.58 -51.68 -12.27
CA ILE A 136 -24.20 -52.94 -11.63
C ILE A 136 -25.42 -53.59 -10.95
N LYS A 137 -26.24 -52.82 -10.23
CA LYS A 137 -27.46 -53.34 -9.60
C LYS A 137 -28.48 -53.84 -10.63
N ARG A 138 -28.59 -53.17 -11.78
CA ARG A 138 -29.45 -53.60 -12.91
C ARG A 138 -28.90 -54.81 -13.66
N TRP A 139 -27.59 -55.01 -13.68
CA TRP A 139 -26.95 -56.20 -14.23
C TRP A 139 -27.12 -57.41 -13.30
N ILE A 140 -27.02 -57.21 -11.98
CA ILE A 140 -27.22 -58.27 -10.98
C ILE A 140 -28.70 -58.70 -10.87
N MET A 141 -29.66 -57.77 -11.04
CA MET A 141 -31.10 -58.10 -11.00
C MET A 141 -31.69 -58.48 -12.37
N GLY A 142 -30.90 -58.46 -13.45
CA GLY A 142 -31.35 -58.81 -14.80
C GLY A 142 -30.94 -60.22 -15.25
N ASN A 143 -30.44 -61.05 -14.33
CA ASN A 143 -29.87 -62.36 -14.62
C ASN A 143 -30.62 -63.51 -13.92
N GLU A 144 -31.87 -63.27 -13.52
CA GLU A 144 -32.77 -64.25 -12.87
C GLU A 144 -34.02 -64.56 -13.71
N ASP A 145 -33.98 -64.29 -15.02
CA ASP A 145 -35.02 -64.73 -15.97
C ASP A 145 -34.36 -65.43 -17.18
N GLU A 146 -33.79 -66.62 -16.95
CA GLU A 146 -33.58 -67.64 -18.00
C GLU A 146 -33.82 -69.05 -17.42
#